data_AF-A0A9Q1CRE9-F1
#
_entry.id   AF-A0A9Q1CRE9-F1
#
_cell.length_a   1.000
_cell.length_b   1.000
_cell.length_c   1.000
_cell.angle_alpha   90.00
_cell.angle_beta   90.00
_cell.angle_gamma   90.00
#
_symmetry.space_group_name_H-M   'P 1'
#
loop_
_entity.id
_entity.type
_entity.pdbx_description
1 polymer ?
#
loop_
_entity_poly.entity_id
_entity_poly.type
_entity_poly.pdbx_seq_one_letter_code
_entity_poly.pdbx_strand_id
1 'polypeptide(L)'
;MEDTNDEREEVDETGRMNRTFPGAFLSNAVRNFIDHDDEVVGNISVLKKGDHIVFSSWFFHPRCHGIVVGTDIKENLVKVIRFTHSRKVVRELLPFRSPIFRVTVYRSKANVLPSDTSDPEKVVQRAKSMLNKDLPYNLRRNNCKTFARWCKTGIYPGKFDEYSK
;
A
#
# COMPACT_ATOMS: atom_id res chain seq x y z
N MET A 1 -16.92 44.07 18.96
CA MET A 1 -17.67 43.35 20.00
C MET A 1 -17.75 41.92 19.49
N GLU A 2 -16.75 41.09 19.80
CA GLU A 2 -16.68 40.30 21.06
C GLU A 2 -17.94 39.43 21.18
N ASP A 3 -17.93 38.12 21.42
CA ASP A 3 -16.84 37.23 21.81
C ASP A 3 -17.31 35.75 21.71
N THR A 4 -16.32 34.86 21.50
CA THR A 4 -16.11 33.52 22.09
C THR A 4 -17.08 32.32 21.93
N ASN A 5 -16.48 31.24 21.40
CA ASN A 5 -16.39 29.85 21.89
C ASN A 5 -17.64 29.05 22.31
N ASP A 6 -17.86 27.92 21.64
CA ASP A 6 -17.87 26.60 22.31
C ASP A 6 -17.46 25.50 21.31
N GLU A 7 -16.19 25.09 21.36
CA GLU A 7 -15.71 23.86 20.74
C GLU A 7 -16.15 22.68 21.61
N ARG A 8 -17.15 21.93 21.17
CA ARG A 8 -17.43 20.60 21.71
C ARG A 8 -17.14 19.54 20.66
N GLU A 9 -16.00 18.88 20.85
CA GLU A 9 -15.66 17.63 20.18
C GLU A 9 -16.65 16.54 20.65
N GLU A 10 -17.60 16.18 19.79
CA GLU A 10 -18.43 14.98 19.99
C GLU A 10 -17.61 13.73 19.65
N VAL A 11 -17.22 13.01 20.69
CA VAL A 11 -16.68 11.66 20.62
C VAL A 11 -17.84 10.70 20.86
N ASP A 12 -18.14 9.83 19.89
CA ASP A 12 -19.13 8.77 20.09
C ASP A 12 -18.57 7.61 20.95
N GLU A 13 -19.48 6.85 21.56
CA GLU A 13 -19.18 5.76 22.49
C GLU A 13 -18.40 4.57 21.85
N THR A 14 -18.03 4.66 20.57
CA THR A 14 -17.21 3.66 19.88
C THR A 14 -15.74 4.07 19.70
N GLY A 15 -15.35 5.27 20.18
CA GLY A 15 -13.97 5.75 20.13
C GLY A 15 -13.49 6.15 18.72
N ARG A 16 -14.41 6.52 17.82
CA ARG A 16 -14.07 7.03 16.49
C ARG A 16 -13.91 8.55 16.51
N MET A 17 -12.77 9.05 16.04
CA MET A 17 -12.56 10.48 15.80
C MET A 17 -13.18 10.90 14.46
N ASN A 18 -14.08 11.89 14.51
CA ASN A 18 -14.42 12.75 13.37
C ASN A 18 -13.24 13.70 13.10
N ARG A 19 -12.55 13.58 11.96
CA ARG A 19 -11.60 14.61 11.50
C ARG A 19 -11.66 14.87 9.99
N THR A 20 -12.36 15.95 9.67
CA THR A 20 -11.99 17.04 8.76
C THR A 20 -11.25 16.69 7.47
N PHE A 21 -12.03 16.48 6.40
CA PHE A 21 -11.55 16.56 5.02
C PHE A 21 -11.43 18.02 4.58
N PRO A 22 -10.28 18.50 4.08
CA PRO A 22 -10.25 19.71 3.28
C PRO A 22 -10.73 19.35 1.86
N GLY A 23 -11.91 19.83 1.50
CA GLY A 23 -12.31 20.00 0.11
C GLY A 23 -13.20 18.90 -0.47
N ALA A 24 -14.43 19.31 -0.79
CA ALA A 24 -15.43 18.59 -1.57
C ALA A 24 -14.86 17.93 -2.86
N PHE A 25 -15.52 16.86 -3.32
CA PHE A 25 -15.31 16.09 -4.58
C PHE A 25 -14.50 14.78 -4.51
N LEU A 26 -14.68 13.96 -3.47
CA LEU A 26 -14.43 12.50 -3.62
C LEU A 26 -15.68 11.84 -4.21
N SER A 27 -15.64 11.52 -5.51
CA SER A 27 -16.73 10.80 -6.18
C SER A 27 -16.90 9.39 -5.58
N ASN A 28 -18.12 8.83 -5.64
CA ASN A 28 -18.41 7.46 -5.19
C ASN A 28 -17.49 6.39 -5.82
N ALA A 29 -16.88 6.68 -6.97
CA ALA A 29 -15.91 5.81 -7.60
C ALA A 29 -14.64 5.64 -6.74
N VAL A 30 -14.18 6.69 -6.04
CA VAL A 30 -12.94 6.66 -5.23
C VAL A 30 -13.13 5.90 -3.91
N ARG A 31 -14.36 5.87 -3.37
CA ARG A 31 -14.68 5.16 -2.11
C ARG A 31 -14.37 3.67 -2.16
N ASN A 32 -14.53 3.02 -3.32
CA ASN A 32 -14.20 1.60 -3.50
C ASN A 32 -12.68 1.30 -3.52
N PHE A 33 -11.84 2.34 -3.60
CA PHE A 33 -10.38 2.22 -3.62
C PHE A 33 -9.71 2.50 -2.28
N ILE A 34 -10.46 2.93 -1.26
CA ILE A 34 -9.93 3.25 0.06
C ILE A 34 -10.20 2.06 0.97
N ASP A 35 -9.14 1.32 1.35
CA ASP A 35 -9.22 0.45 2.54
C ASP A 35 -9.03 1.40 3.74
N HIS A 36 -9.64 1.12 4.89
CA HIS A 36 -9.73 2.07 6.03
C HIS A 36 -8.39 2.53 6.64
N ASP A 37 -7.27 2.01 6.12
CA ASP A 37 -5.92 2.07 6.65
C ASP A 37 -4.91 2.63 5.61
N ASP A 38 -5.40 3.20 4.50
CA ASP A 38 -4.60 3.71 3.38
C ASP A 38 -4.46 5.24 3.40
N GLU A 39 -3.24 5.75 3.20
CA GLU A 39 -2.94 7.18 3.08
C GLU A 39 -2.91 7.60 1.61
N VAL A 40 -3.60 8.69 1.24
CA VAL A 40 -3.55 9.23 -0.13
C VAL A 40 -2.21 9.88 -0.40
N VAL A 41 -1.55 9.46 -1.47
CA VAL A 41 -0.30 10.06 -1.96
C VAL A 41 -0.60 10.99 -3.12
N GLY A 42 -0.58 12.30 -2.84
CA GLY A 42 -0.85 13.34 -3.84
C GLY A 42 0.36 13.73 -4.71
N ASN A 43 1.58 13.39 -4.29
CA ASN A 43 2.82 13.77 -4.99
C ASN A 43 3.83 12.61 -4.96
N ILE A 44 4.52 12.37 -6.08
CA ILE A 44 5.54 11.33 -6.18
C ILE A 44 6.72 11.52 -5.20
N SER A 45 7.05 12.76 -4.83
CA SER A 45 8.19 13.09 -3.96
C SER A 45 8.07 12.56 -2.53
N VAL A 46 6.85 12.24 -2.08
CA VAL A 46 6.61 11.70 -0.73
C VAL A 46 6.73 10.17 -0.68
N LEU A 47 6.80 9.51 -1.86
CA LEU A 47 7.02 8.07 -1.94
C LEU A 47 8.47 7.74 -1.60
N LYS A 48 8.65 6.76 -0.73
CA LYS A 48 9.97 6.29 -0.30
C LYS A 48 10.21 4.87 -0.78
N LYS A 49 11.48 4.53 -0.97
CA LYS A 49 11.91 3.14 -1.16
C LYS A 49 11.36 2.28 -0.01
N GLY A 50 10.76 1.14 -0.33
CA GLY A 50 10.14 0.25 0.65
C GLY A 50 8.68 0.59 0.99
N ASP A 51 8.10 1.65 0.42
CA ASP A 51 6.68 1.92 0.55
C ASP A 51 5.85 0.84 -0.15
N HIS A 52 4.79 0.39 0.51
CA HIS A 52 3.75 -0.43 -0.09
C HIS A 52 2.67 0.50 -0.63
N ILE A 53 2.50 0.48 -1.94
CA ILE A 53 1.51 1.31 -2.61
C ILE A 53 0.37 0.48 -3.21
N VAL A 54 -0.79 1.11 -3.32
CA VAL A 54 -1.95 0.64 -4.06
C VAL A 54 -2.23 1.60 -5.19
N PHE A 55 -2.37 1.08 -6.40
CA PHE A 55 -2.67 1.86 -7.59
C PHE A 55 -3.61 1.07 -8.50
N SER A 56 -4.33 1.78 -9.36
CA SER A 56 -5.19 1.16 -10.37
C SER A 56 -4.35 0.83 -11.61
N SER A 57 -4.22 -0.46 -11.92
CA SER A 57 -3.43 -0.93 -13.06
C SER A 57 -4.30 -1.39 -14.24
N TRP A 58 -5.55 -1.83 -14.02
CA TRP A 58 -6.43 -2.35 -15.08
C TRP A 58 -7.91 -2.49 -14.64
N PHE A 59 -8.86 -2.48 -15.59
CA PHE A 59 -10.31 -2.48 -15.36
C PHE A 59 -10.82 -3.67 -14.52
N PHE A 60 -10.22 -4.86 -14.67
CA PHE A 60 -10.60 -6.06 -13.92
C PHE A 60 -9.85 -6.24 -12.59
N HIS A 61 -8.87 -5.38 -12.29
CA HIS A 61 -8.12 -5.40 -11.04
C HIS A 61 -7.91 -3.96 -10.55
N PRO A 62 -8.96 -3.37 -9.92
CA PRO A 62 -8.96 -1.97 -9.53
C PRO A 62 -7.89 -1.64 -8.48
N ARG A 63 -7.42 -2.65 -7.73
CA ARG A 63 -6.44 -2.48 -6.65
C ARG A 63 -5.24 -3.38 -6.86
N CYS A 64 -4.19 -2.84 -7.45
CA CYS A 64 -2.90 -3.51 -7.54
C CYS A 64 -1.97 -3.01 -6.44
N HIS A 65 -1.31 -3.96 -5.77
CA HIS A 65 -0.34 -3.68 -4.72
C HIS A 65 1.09 -3.86 -5.25
N GLY A 66 2.00 -2.99 -4.83
CA GLY A 66 3.42 -3.08 -5.19
C GLY A 66 4.33 -2.45 -4.13
N ILE A 67 5.62 -2.75 -4.24
CA ILE A 67 6.67 -2.19 -3.40
C ILE A 67 7.49 -1.19 -4.21
N VAL A 68 7.59 0.05 -3.72
CA VAL A 68 8.42 1.09 -4.32
C VAL A 68 9.89 0.73 -4.13
N VAL A 69 10.65 0.70 -5.22
CA VAL A 69 12.11 0.51 -5.19
C VAL A 69 12.88 1.74 -5.65
N GLY A 70 12.18 2.73 -6.20
CA GLY A 70 12.72 4.03 -6.57
C GLY A 70 11.67 4.90 -7.25
N THR A 71 12.01 6.17 -7.44
CA THR A 71 11.16 7.16 -8.11
C THR A 71 12.02 7.98 -9.06
N ASP A 72 11.48 8.27 -10.24
CA ASP A 72 12.00 9.29 -11.14
C ASP A 72 11.05 10.47 -11.09
N ILE A 73 11.46 11.53 -10.38
CA ILE A 73 10.63 12.72 -10.17
C ILE A 73 10.52 13.53 -11.47
N LYS A 74 11.56 13.53 -12.31
CA LYS A 74 11.59 14.30 -13.56
C LYS A 74 10.60 13.72 -14.57
N GLU A 75 10.62 12.40 -14.72
CA GLU A 75 9.76 11.68 -15.65
C GLU A 75 8.40 11.31 -15.03
N ASN A 76 8.18 11.65 -13.75
CA ASN A 76 6.97 11.30 -13.00
C ASN A 76 6.68 9.77 -13.03
N LEU A 77 7.73 8.96 -12.84
CA LEU A 77 7.67 7.49 -12.88
C LEU A 77 7.99 6.88 -11.50
N VAL A 78 7.17 5.92 -11.08
CA VAL A 78 7.44 5.09 -9.90
C VAL A 78 7.99 3.75 -10.36
N LYS A 79 9.16 3.37 -9.83
CA LYS A 79 9.74 2.06 -10.03
C LYS A 79 9.23 1.12 -8.95
N VAL A 80 8.52 0.07 -9.35
CA VAL A 80 7.91 -0.88 -8.41
C VAL A 80 8.33 -2.31 -8.68
N ILE A 81 8.27 -3.14 -7.65
CA ILE A 81 8.22 -4.59 -7.77
C ILE A 81 6.82 -5.04 -7.34
N ARG A 82 6.14 -5.84 -8.17
CA ARG A 82 4.79 -6.35 -7.85
C ARG A 82 4.58 -7.76 -8.38
N PHE A 83 3.61 -8.45 -7.78
CA PHE A 83 3.13 -9.73 -8.27
C PHE A 83 1.96 -9.54 -9.24
N THR A 84 2.10 -9.96 -10.49
CA THR A 84 1.10 -9.78 -11.54
C THR A 84 0.10 -10.94 -11.59
N HIS A 85 -1.00 -10.73 -12.32
CA HIS A 85 -1.96 -11.81 -12.64
C HIS A 85 -1.38 -12.89 -13.53
N SER A 86 -0.32 -12.60 -14.29
CA SER A 86 0.44 -13.57 -15.07
C SER A 86 1.34 -14.47 -14.22
N ARG A 87 1.13 -14.50 -12.90
CA ARG A 87 1.81 -15.38 -11.94
C ARG A 87 3.31 -15.14 -11.83
N LYS A 88 3.76 -13.92 -12.12
CA LYS A 88 5.17 -13.52 -12.05
C LYS A 88 5.36 -12.27 -11.19
N VAL A 89 6.42 -12.26 -10.40
CA VAL A 89 6.89 -11.04 -9.75
C VAL A 89 7.80 -10.31 -10.73
N VAL A 90 7.39 -9.10 -11.07
CA VAL A 90 8.04 -8.26 -12.09
C VAL A 90 8.51 -6.96 -11.48
N ARG A 91 9.51 -6.36 -12.13
CA ARG A 91 9.92 -4.98 -11.92
C ARG A 91 9.35 -4.14 -13.04
N GLU A 92 8.64 -3.07 -12.71
CA GLU A 92 8.00 -2.18 -13.68
C GLU A 92 8.32 -0.72 -13.36
N LEU A 93 8.31 0.13 -14.39
CA LEU A 93 8.19 1.57 -14.26
C LEU A 93 6.75 1.94 -14.59
N LEU A 94 6.09 2.64 -13.67
CA LEU A 94 4.70 3.03 -13.81
C LEU A 94 4.60 4.56 -13.77
N PRO A 95 3.77 5.18 -14.63
CA PRO A 95 3.48 6.61 -14.48
C PRO A 95 2.78 6.84 -13.14
N PHE A 96 3.23 7.86 -12.40
CA PHE A 96 2.54 8.29 -11.19
C PHE A 96 1.23 8.98 -11.61
N ARG A 97 0.11 8.32 -11.32
CA ARG A 97 -1.25 8.84 -11.56
C ARG A 97 -2.01 8.85 -10.25
N SER A 98 -2.28 10.05 -9.75
CA SER A 98 -3.11 10.22 -8.56
C SER A 98 -4.55 9.74 -8.84
N PRO A 99 -5.21 9.06 -7.88
CA PRO A 99 -4.69 8.70 -6.57
C PRO A 99 -3.83 7.43 -6.59
N ILE A 100 -2.64 7.51 -5.97
CA ILE A 100 -1.93 6.35 -5.42
C ILE A 100 -2.15 6.37 -3.92
N PHE A 101 -2.30 5.21 -3.32
CA PHE A 101 -2.44 5.06 -1.88
C PHE A 101 -1.20 4.39 -1.29
N ARG A 102 -0.75 4.83 -0.12
CA ARG A 102 0.30 4.17 0.67
C ARG A 102 -0.34 3.40 1.81
N VAL A 103 -0.01 2.12 1.94
CA VAL A 103 -0.48 1.27 3.03
C VAL A 103 0.40 1.49 4.26
N THR A 104 -0.15 2.14 5.28
CA THR A 104 0.58 2.51 6.50
C THR A 104 0.32 1.56 7.67
N VAL A 105 -0.87 0.93 7.72
CA VAL A 105 -1.25 0.01 8.80
C VAL A 105 -1.32 -1.44 8.32
N TYR A 106 -0.73 -2.33 9.10
CA TYR A 106 -0.76 -3.78 8.86
C TYR A 106 -1.31 -4.48 10.10
N ARG A 107 -2.63 -4.70 10.14
CA ARG A 107 -3.25 -5.42 11.26
C ARG A 107 -2.85 -6.90 11.21
N SER A 108 -2.05 -7.36 12.16
CA SER A 108 -1.80 -8.79 12.39
C SER A 108 -2.66 -9.27 13.55
N LYS A 109 -3.13 -10.52 13.53
CA LYS A 109 -3.87 -11.12 14.66
C LYS A 109 -3.06 -11.13 15.97
N ALA A 110 -1.75 -10.94 15.90
CA ALA A 110 -0.83 -10.95 17.02
C ALA A 110 -0.50 -9.55 17.56
N ASN A 111 -1.09 -8.46 17.03
CA ASN A 111 -0.85 -7.05 17.42
C ASN A 111 0.62 -6.56 17.44
N VAL A 112 1.58 -7.41 17.06
CA VAL A 112 2.98 -7.05 16.94
C VAL A 112 3.33 -7.07 15.46
N LEU A 113 3.65 -5.88 14.92
CA LEU A 113 4.38 -5.81 13.66
C LEU A 113 5.84 -6.11 13.97
N PRO A 114 6.49 -7.01 13.21
CA PRO A 114 7.90 -7.26 13.43
C PRO A 114 8.69 -5.96 13.22
N SER A 115 9.72 -5.78 14.05
CA SER A 115 10.60 -4.58 14.07
C SER A 115 11.19 -4.25 12.69
N ASP A 116 11.22 -5.22 11.78
CA ASP A 116 11.78 -5.13 10.43
C ASP A 116 10.81 -4.58 9.37
N THR A 117 9.61 -4.17 9.77
CA THR A 117 8.60 -3.59 8.87
C THR A 117 8.93 -2.19 8.37
N SER A 118 9.76 -1.48 9.14
CA SER A 118 10.20 -0.13 8.88
C SER A 118 11.51 -0.05 8.08
N ASP A 119 12.28 -1.15 7.98
CA ASP A 119 13.56 -1.16 7.26
C ASP A 119 13.33 -1.27 5.73
N PRO A 120 13.56 -0.20 4.97
CA PRO A 120 13.30 -0.18 3.53
C PRO A 120 14.23 -1.12 2.77
N GLU A 121 15.43 -1.41 3.26
CA GLU A 121 16.36 -2.30 2.56
C GLU A 121 15.88 -3.74 2.68
N LYS A 122 15.48 -4.19 3.87
CA LYS A 122 14.90 -5.53 4.08
C LYS A 122 13.63 -5.72 3.24
N VAL A 123 12.76 -4.72 3.18
CA VAL A 123 11.55 -4.76 2.35
C VAL A 123 11.89 -4.94 0.88
N VAL A 124 12.82 -4.14 0.37
CA VAL A 124 13.23 -4.22 -1.05
C VAL A 124 14.00 -5.51 -1.33
N GLN A 125 14.81 -6.00 -0.39
CA GLN A 125 15.52 -7.28 -0.51
C GLN A 125 14.54 -8.44 -0.65
N ARG A 126 13.49 -8.50 0.19
CA ARG A 126 12.39 -9.47 0.06
C ARG A 126 11.68 -9.35 -1.29
N ALA A 127 11.35 -8.14 -1.72
CA ALA A 127 10.72 -7.95 -3.03
C ALA A 127 11.61 -8.44 -4.19
N LYS A 128 12.92 -8.15 -4.14
CA LYS A 128 13.90 -8.57 -5.14
C LYS A 128 14.12 -10.09 -5.14
N SER A 129 14.12 -10.75 -3.99
CA SER A 129 14.35 -12.21 -3.90
C SER A 129 13.26 -13.04 -4.58
N MET A 130 12.12 -12.43 -4.88
CA MET A 130 11.00 -13.05 -5.58
C MET A 130 10.97 -12.76 -7.08
N LEU A 131 11.83 -11.87 -7.60
CA LEU A 131 11.84 -11.51 -9.01
C LEU A 131 12.03 -12.75 -9.89
N ASN A 132 11.24 -12.83 -10.96
CA ASN A 132 11.25 -13.93 -11.95
C ASN A 132 10.92 -15.32 -11.38
N LYS A 133 10.51 -15.44 -10.12
CA LYS A 133 10.01 -16.71 -9.57
C LYS A 133 8.60 -16.96 -10.08
N ASP A 134 8.38 -18.15 -10.62
CA ASP A 134 7.05 -18.63 -10.99
C ASP A 134 6.35 -19.13 -9.73
N LEU A 135 5.29 -18.42 -9.33
CA LEU A 135 4.57 -18.68 -8.08
C LEU A 135 3.14 -19.06 -8.41
N PRO A 136 2.56 -20.09 -7.77
CA PRO A 136 1.18 -20.46 -8.02
C PRO A 136 0.26 -19.34 -7.56
N TYR A 137 -0.25 -18.54 -8.50
CA TYR A 137 -1.17 -17.45 -8.19
C TYR A 137 -2.51 -18.01 -7.71
N ASN A 138 -2.97 -17.50 -6.57
CA ASN A 138 -4.26 -17.83 -6.00
C ASN A 138 -4.88 -16.52 -5.52
N LEU A 139 -6.03 -16.13 -6.11
CA LEU A 139 -6.72 -14.88 -5.80
C LEU A 139 -6.97 -14.68 -4.29
N ARG A 140 -7.08 -15.75 -3.51
CA ARG A 140 -7.31 -15.69 -2.06
C ARG A 140 -6.04 -15.75 -1.22
N ARG A 141 -4.95 -16.38 -1.68
CA ARG A 141 -3.78 -16.68 -0.84
C ARG A 141 -2.42 -16.26 -1.42
N ASN A 142 -2.28 -16.12 -2.74
CA ASN A 142 -1.04 -15.75 -3.42
C ASN A 142 -1.37 -14.69 -4.50
N ASN A 143 -1.60 -13.44 -4.08
CA ASN A 143 -1.93 -12.32 -4.96
C ASN A 143 -1.01 -11.12 -4.67
N CYS A 144 -1.22 -10.00 -5.38
CA CYS A 144 -0.44 -8.78 -5.18
C CYS A 144 -0.51 -8.21 -3.75
N LYS A 145 -1.68 -8.27 -3.08
CA LYS A 145 -1.86 -7.84 -1.69
C LYS A 145 -1.03 -8.69 -0.74
N THR A 146 -1.09 -10.01 -0.86
CA THR A 146 -0.33 -10.91 0.01
C THR A 146 1.17 -10.78 -0.21
N PHE A 147 1.61 -10.65 -1.47
CA PHE A 147 3.02 -10.42 -1.82
C PHE A 147 3.57 -9.14 -1.19
N ALA A 148 2.90 -8.00 -1.39
CA ALA A 148 3.37 -6.72 -0.86
C ALA A 148 3.35 -6.70 0.68
N ARG A 149 2.32 -7.32 1.30
CA ARG A 149 2.27 -7.50 2.75
C ARG A 149 3.42 -8.35 3.28
N TRP A 150 3.79 -9.44 2.60
CA TRP A 150 4.96 -10.24 2.98
C TRP A 150 6.25 -9.45 2.84
N CYS A 151 6.42 -8.69 1.75
CA CYS A 151 7.58 -7.81 1.60
C CYS A 151 7.68 -6.81 2.75
N LYS A 152 6.56 -6.27 3.23
CA LYS A 152 6.55 -5.35 4.37
C LYS A 152 6.77 -6.04 5.70
N THR A 153 6.07 -7.13 5.96
CA THR A 153 6.01 -7.72 7.31
C THR A 153 6.94 -8.89 7.51
N GLY A 154 7.45 -9.53 6.46
CA GLY A 154 8.11 -10.83 6.57
C GLY A 154 7.18 -11.95 7.06
N ILE A 155 5.91 -11.67 7.35
CA ILE A 155 4.94 -12.64 7.85
C ILE A 155 4.06 -13.05 6.68
N TYR A 156 3.99 -14.36 6.44
CA TYR A 156 3.15 -14.92 5.39
C TYR A 156 2.07 -15.86 5.95
N PRO A 157 0.82 -15.74 5.47
CA PRO A 157 -0.21 -16.75 5.73
C PRO A 157 -0.08 -18.01 4.84
N GLY A 158 1.05 -18.26 4.16
CA GLY A 158 1.28 -19.37 3.21
C GLY A 158 2.76 -19.77 3.06
N LYS A 159 3.23 -20.18 1.87
CA LYS A 159 4.59 -20.73 1.63
C LYS A 159 5.62 -19.86 0.86
N PHE A 160 5.57 -18.52 0.84
CA PHE A 160 6.61 -17.74 0.12
C PHE A 160 8.03 -17.96 0.66
N ASP A 161 8.19 -18.23 1.95
CA ASP A 161 9.50 -18.50 2.56
C ASP A 161 10.17 -19.77 2.01
N GLU A 162 9.38 -20.73 1.50
CA GLU A 162 9.92 -21.94 0.84
C GLU A 162 10.56 -21.60 -0.51
N TYR A 163 10.10 -20.51 -1.14
CA TYR A 163 10.59 -20.04 -2.44
C TYR A 163 11.60 -18.91 -2.30
N SER A 164 11.88 -18.36 -1.12
CA SER A 164 12.79 -17.21 -0.94
C SER A 164 14.28 -17.58 -0.80
N LYS A 165 14.62 -18.86 -1.00
CA LYS A 165 16.01 -19.34 -1.08
C LYS A 165 16.72 -18.82 -2.34
#